data_AF-A0A9Q0EH44-F1
#
_entry.id   AF-A0A9Q0EH44-F1
#
_cell.length_a   1.000
_cell.length_b   1.000
_cell.length_c   1.000
_cell.angle_alpha   90.00
_cell.angle_beta   90.00
_cell.angle_gamma   90.00
#
_symmetry.space_group_name_H-M   'P 1'
#
loop_
_entity.id
_entity.type
_entity.pdbx_description
1 polymer ?
#
loop_
_entity_poly.entity_id
_entity_poly.type
_entity_poly.pdbx_seq_one_letter_code
_entity_poly.pdbx_strand_id
1 'polypeptide(L)'
;MSPVAKALNILQGEIDVQMGWRLPTLNLLISKLDRIRNSSRYCKPLVDALQDGLQRRFGDMLTEPEFIAAAIFVPKFKTSWTKDENTLKLGNGLPAFSRCPGKPLPFSSFPGVITVIQAAVSVRRYSP
;
A
#
# COMPACT_ATOMS: atom_id res chain seq x y z
N MET A 1 -19.53 -2.37 -10.35
CA MET A 1 -18.87 -1.53 -9.32
C MET A 1 -18.29 -2.29 -8.12
N SER A 2 -18.52 -3.60 -7.98
CA SER A 2 -17.94 -4.44 -6.91
C SER A 2 -16.43 -4.26 -6.62
N PRO A 3 -15.51 -4.13 -7.61
CA PRO A 3 -14.08 -4.01 -7.28
C PRO A 3 -13.73 -2.73 -6.52
N VAL A 4 -14.43 -1.61 -6.81
CA VAL A 4 -14.23 -0.34 -6.10
C VAL A 4 -14.69 -0.47 -4.65
N ALA A 5 -15.89 -1.03 -4.43
CA ALA A 5 -16.41 -1.24 -3.08
C ALA A 5 -15.52 -2.17 -2.23
N LYS A 6 -15.00 -3.26 -2.83
CA LYS A 6 -14.07 -4.17 -2.16
C LYS A 6 -12.75 -3.49 -1.80
N ALA A 7 -12.20 -2.69 -2.72
CA ALA A 7 -10.98 -1.94 -2.45
C ALA A 7 -11.20 -0.89 -1.35
N LEU A 8 -12.33 -0.18 -1.36
CA LEU A 8 -12.66 0.78 -0.31
C LEU A 8 -12.80 0.10 1.06
N ASN A 9 -13.46 -1.06 1.13
CA ASN A 9 -13.56 -1.82 2.37
C ASN A 9 -12.17 -2.21 2.92
N ILE A 10 -11.21 -2.52 2.03
CA ILE A 10 -9.83 -2.82 2.43
C ILE A 10 -9.06 -1.54 2.78
N LEU A 11 -9.27 -0.41 2.09
CA LEU A 11 -8.52 0.82 2.36
C LEU A 11 -9.04 1.58 3.61
N GLN A 12 -10.32 1.41 3.93
CA GLN A 12 -11.02 2.08 5.03
C GLN A 12 -11.22 1.19 6.26
N GLY A 13 -10.95 -0.12 6.15
CA GLY A 13 -11.04 -1.03 7.29
C GLY A 13 -10.00 -0.71 8.36
N GLU A 14 -10.44 -0.57 9.62
CA GLU A 14 -9.54 -0.36 10.76
C GLU A 14 -8.88 -1.65 11.26
N ILE A 15 -9.37 -2.80 10.80
CA ILE A 15 -8.91 -4.14 11.24
C ILE A 15 -7.77 -4.58 10.29
N ASP A 16 -6.53 -4.45 10.75
CA ASP A 16 -5.30 -5.00 10.13
C ASP A 16 -4.89 -4.51 8.74
N VAL A 17 -5.31 -3.32 8.31
CA VAL A 17 -4.78 -2.71 7.08
C VAL A 17 -3.45 -2.04 7.39
N GLN A 18 -2.47 -2.89 7.67
CA GLN A 18 -1.06 -2.53 7.71
C GLN A 18 -0.75 -1.76 6.43
N MET A 19 0.07 -0.72 6.54
CA MET A 19 0.55 0.12 5.43
C MET A 19 0.81 -0.66 4.12
N GLY A 20 1.34 -1.88 4.25
CA GLY A 20 1.65 -2.79 3.15
C GLY A 20 0.48 -3.36 2.36
N TRP A 21 -0.77 -3.22 2.79
CA TRP A 21 -1.95 -3.66 2.01
C TRP A 21 -2.45 -2.61 1.02
N ARG A 22 -2.17 -1.32 1.28
CA ARG A 22 -2.72 -0.21 0.49
C ARG A 22 -2.26 -0.25 -0.94
N LEU A 23 -0.95 -0.41 -1.13
CA LEU A 23 -0.31 -0.30 -2.41
C LEU A 23 -0.62 -1.51 -3.33
N PRO A 24 -0.59 -2.77 -2.84
CA PRO A 24 -1.10 -3.94 -3.59
C PRO A 24 -2.59 -3.83 -3.94
N THR A 25 -3.41 -3.28 -3.04
CA THR A 25 -4.86 -3.11 -3.26
C THR A 25 -5.14 -2.09 -4.35
N LEU A 26 -4.45 -0.96 -4.34
CA LEU A 26 -4.55 0.08 -5.38
C LEU A 26 -4.12 -0.44 -6.75
N ASN A 27 -2.97 -1.13 -6.84
CA ASN A 27 -2.50 -1.71 -8.11
C ASN A 27 -3.49 -2.74 -8.67
N LEU A 28 -4.07 -3.58 -7.81
CA LEU A 28 -5.08 -4.54 -8.22
C LEU A 28 -6.38 -3.85 -8.67
N LEU A 29 -6.78 -2.77 -7.99
CA LEU A 29 -7.96 -1.98 -8.35
C LEU A 29 -7.79 -1.35 -9.73
N ILE A 30 -6.66 -0.69 -9.99
CA ILE A 30 -6.34 -0.06 -11.28
C ILE A 30 -6.41 -1.10 -12.40
N SER A 31 -5.74 -2.26 -12.20
CA SER A 31 -5.76 -3.37 -13.16
C SER A 31 -7.17 -3.91 -13.43
N LYS A 32 -8.05 -3.94 -12.42
CA LYS A 32 -9.44 -4.36 -12.58
C LYS A 32 -10.29 -3.31 -13.27
N LEU A 33 -10.05 -2.03 -13.02
CA LEU A 33 -10.71 -0.93 -13.72
C LEU A 33 -10.35 -0.93 -15.20
N ASP A 34 -9.08 -1.16 -15.57
CA ASP A 34 -8.67 -1.30 -16.97
C ASP A 34 -9.41 -2.43 -17.70
N ARG A 35 -9.58 -3.58 -17.04
CA ARG A 35 -10.36 -4.68 -17.61
C ARG A 35 -11.81 -4.29 -17.84
N ILE A 36 -12.44 -3.60 -16.87
CA ILE A 36 -13.82 -3.13 -16.99
C ILE A 36 -13.95 -2.07 -18.08
N ARG A 37 -12.97 -1.16 -18.19
CA ARG A 37 -12.89 -0.14 -19.24
C ARG A 37 -12.88 -0.78 -20.62
N ASN A 38 -12.05 -1.80 -20.81
CA ASN A 38 -11.91 -2.50 -22.10
C ASN A 38 -13.14 -3.34 -22.45
N SER A 39 -13.82 -3.92 -21.45
CA SER A 39 -15.02 -4.73 -21.69
C SER A 39 -16.32 -3.92 -21.78
N SER A 40 -16.33 -2.68 -21.28
CA SER A 40 -17.55 -1.85 -21.22
C SER A 40 -17.71 -0.98 -22.45
N ARG A 41 -18.93 -0.96 -23.02
CA ARG A 41 -19.29 -0.04 -24.11
C ARG A 41 -19.78 1.32 -23.61
N TYR A 42 -20.44 1.36 -22.45
CA TYR A 42 -21.16 2.55 -21.97
C TYR A 42 -20.48 3.21 -20.75
N CYS A 43 -19.86 2.43 -19.87
CA CYS A 43 -19.34 2.95 -18.60
C CYS A 43 -17.89 3.45 -18.70
N LYS A 44 -17.34 3.62 -19.91
CA LYS A 44 -15.96 4.11 -20.08
C LYS A 44 -15.72 5.45 -19.39
N PRO A 45 -16.59 6.48 -19.56
CA PRO A 45 -16.36 7.77 -18.92
C PRO A 45 -16.36 7.68 -17.38
N LEU A 46 -17.18 6.78 -16.82
CA LEU A 46 -17.20 6.54 -15.38
C LEU A 46 -15.90 5.88 -14.91
N VAL A 47 -15.39 4.91 -15.66
CA VAL A 47 -14.11 4.25 -15.32
C VAL A 47 -12.95 5.22 -15.44
N ASP A 48 -12.93 6.05 -16.49
CA ASP A 48 -11.93 7.09 -16.70
C ASP A 48 -11.92 8.08 -15.52
N ALA A 49 -13.10 8.59 -15.12
CA ALA A 49 -13.22 9.49 -13.98
C ALA A 49 -12.73 8.86 -12.66
N LEU A 50 -12.94 7.55 -12.47
CA LEU A 50 -12.45 6.84 -11.30
C LEU A 50 -10.93 6.65 -11.33
N GLN A 51 -10.36 6.30 -12.49
CA GLN A 51 -8.91 6.17 -12.65
C GLN A 51 -8.22 7.51 -12.43
N ASP A 52 -8.75 8.60 -13.00
CA ASP A 52 -8.29 9.97 -12.75
C ASP A 52 -8.35 10.32 -11.25
N GLY A 53 -9.46 9.99 -10.59
CA GLY A 53 -9.65 10.24 -9.17
C GLY A 53 -8.65 9.45 -8.30
N LEU A 54 -8.34 8.22 -8.67
CA LEU A 54 -7.33 7.40 -7.99
C LEU A 54 -5.93 7.98 -8.20
N GLN A 55 -5.59 8.37 -9.44
CA GLN A 55 -4.28 8.95 -9.75
C GLN A 55 -4.06 10.27 -9.00
N ARG A 56 -5.07 11.14 -8.94
CA ARG A 56 -4.98 12.41 -8.21
C ARG A 56 -4.82 12.23 -6.70
N ARG A 57 -5.38 11.17 -6.11
CA ARG A 57 -5.36 10.96 -4.65
C ARG A 57 -4.21 10.08 -4.18
N PHE A 58 -3.77 9.14 -5.02
CA PHE A 58 -2.83 8.09 -4.63
C PHE A 58 -1.62 7.99 -5.56
N GLY A 59 -1.52 8.81 -6.61
CA GLY A 59 -0.40 8.76 -7.56
C GLY A 59 0.96 8.88 -6.86
N ASP A 60 1.09 9.84 -5.94
CA ASP A 60 2.33 10.04 -5.17
C ASP A 60 2.58 8.87 -4.19
N MET A 61 1.52 8.35 -3.57
CA MET A 61 1.59 7.19 -2.67
C MET A 61 2.12 5.93 -3.38
N LEU A 62 1.82 5.74 -4.66
CA LEU A 62 2.27 4.59 -5.44
C LEU A 62 3.79 4.60 -5.71
N THR A 63 4.42 5.78 -5.67
CA THR A 63 5.86 5.95 -5.91
C THR A 63 6.66 6.10 -4.61
N GLU A 64 5.99 6.32 -3.48
CA GLU A 64 6.65 6.48 -2.19
C GLU A 64 7.33 5.18 -1.70
N PRO A 65 8.63 5.23 -1.37
CA PRO A 65 9.42 4.05 -1.01
C PRO A 65 8.94 3.41 0.31
N GLU A 66 8.37 4.18 1.24
CA GLU A 66 7.85 3.66 2.51
C GLU A 66 6.67 2.70 2.28
N PHE A 67 5.75 3.05 1.38
CA PHE A 67 4.61 2.21 1.04
C PHE A 67 5.04 0.96 0.24
N ILE A 68 6.02 1.12 -0.66
CA ILE A 68 6.57 0.00 -1.44
C ILE A 68 7.26 -1.00 -0.51
N ALA A 69 8.11 -0.51 0.41
CA ALA A 69 8.78 -1.35 1.40
C ALA A 69 7.76 -2.07 2.29
N ALA A 70 6.77 -1.33 2.83
CA ALA A 70 5.71 -1.92 3.65
C ALA A 70 4.96 -3.04 2.91
N ALA A 71 4.67 -2.85 1.61
CA ALA A 71 4.00 -3.86 0.78
C ALA A 71 4.85 -5.12 0.57
N ILE A 72 6.16 -4.95 0.36
CA ILE A 72 7.09 -6.07 0.19
C ILE A 72 7.30 -6.85 1.49
N PHE A 73 7.30 -6.17 2.64
CA PHE A 73 7.43 -6.81 3.94
C PHE A 73 6.25 -7.72 4.30
N VAL A 74 5.09 -7.56 3.67
CA VAL A 74 3.97 -8.49 3.84
C VAL A 74 4.27 -9.78 3.05
N PRO A 75 4.47 -10.94 3.71
CA PRO A 75 4.91 -12.17 3.04
C PRO A 75 3.96 -12.68 1.96
N LYS A 76 2.67 -12.32 2.07
CA LYS A 76 1.63 -12.65 1.08
C LYS A 76 1.82 -11.93 -0.25
N PHE A 77 2.41 -10.74 -0.24
CA PHE A 77 2.50 -9.87 -1.41
C PHE A 77 3.89 -9.92 -2.04
N LYS A 78 4.95 -9.74 -1.23
CA LYS A 78 6.33 -9.59 -1.72
C LYS A 78 6.36 -8.61 -2.91
N THR A 79 6.72 -9.09 -4.09
CA THR A 79 6.75 -8.32 -5.34
C THR A 79 5.66 -8.72 -6.34
N SER A 80 4.77 -9.67 -6.01
CA SER A 80 3.78 -10.24 -6.95
C SER A 80 2.70 -9.27 -7.46
N TRP A 81 2.53 -8.13 -6.79
CA TRP A 81 1.49 -7.14 -7.07
C TRP A 81 1.96 -6.02 -8.03
N THR A 82 3.23 -6.02 -8.43
CA THR A 82 3.83 -5.02 -9.31
C THR A 82 4.69 -5.67 -10.39
N LYS A 83 4.80 -4.99 -11.53
CA LYS A 83 5.73 -5.32 -12.61
C LYS A 83 6.76 -4.22 -12.84
N ASP A 84 6.68 -3.13 -12.07
CA ASP A 84 7.57 -1.99 -12.25
C ASP A 84 8.98 -2.34 -11.79
N GLU A 85 9.95 -2.25 -12.70
CA GLU A 85 11.33 -2.64 -12.43
C GLU A 85 11.95 -1.85 -11.28
N ASN A 86 11.54 -0.59 -11.07
CA ASN A 86 12.06 0.23 -9.98
C ASN A 86 11.58 -0.30 -8.63
N THR A 87 10.29 -0.66 -8.51
CA THR A 87 9.78 -1.34 -7.31
C THR A 87 10.43 -2.71 -7.07
N LEU A 88 10.75 -3.46 -8.13
CA LEU A 88 11.42 -4.76 -8.03
C LEU A 88 12.88 -4.62 -7.57
N LYS A 89 13.60 -3.63 -8.11
CA LYS A 89 14.97 -3.29 -7.68
C LYS A 89 15.00 -2.84 -6.23
N LEU A 90 14.01 -2.06 -5.79
CA LEU A 90 13.88 -1.66 -4.38
C LEU A 90 13.66 -2.88 -3.48
N GLY A 91 12.78 -3.82 -3.88
CA GLY A 91 12.56 -5.06 -3.13
C GLY A 91 13.77 -5.98 -3.03
N ASN A 92 14.59 -6.04 -4.07
CA ASN A 92 15.79 -6.87 -4.12
C ASN A 92 17.02 -6.19 -3.50
N GLY A 93 17.03 -4.86 -3.47
CA GLY A 93 18.15 -4.03 -3.02
C GLY A 93 17.92 -3.32 -1.70
N LEU A 94 16.78 -3.50 -1.03
CA LEU A 94 16.45 -2.86 0.25
C LEU A 94 17.50 -3.29 1.30
N PRO A 95 18.42 -2.39 1.73
CA PRO A 95 19.16 -2.64 2.95
C PRO A 95 18.14 -2.69 4.09
N ALA A 96 18.34 -3.60 5.04
CA ALA A 96 17.52 -3.71 6.23
C ALA A 96 17.18 -2.32 6.75
N PHE A 97 15.89 -1.96 6.75
CA PHE A 97 15.35 -0.66 7.14
C PHE A 97 16.14 -0.16 8.34
N SER A 98 17.07 0.77 8.11
CA SER A 98 18.00 1.21 9.13
C SER A 98 17.16 1.92 10.19
N ARG A 99 17.00 1.19 11.29
CA ARG A 99 16.55 1.64 12.61
C ARG A 99 16.68 3.16 12.73
N CYS A 100 15.55 3.85 12.86
CA CYS A 100 15.53 5.28 13.18
C CYS A 100 16.54 5.54 14.32
N PRO A 101 17.49 6.48 14.19
CA PRO A 101 18.41 6.80 15.28
C PRO A 101 17.61 7.51 16.37
N GLY A 102 17.17 6.76 17.38
CA GLY A 102 16.31 7.26 18.45
C GLY A 102 16.00 6.22 19.51
N LYS A 103 17.00 5.91 20.33
CA LYS A 103 17.02 5.08 21.55
C LYS A 103 16.81 3.56 21.41
N PRO A 104 17.61 2.74 22.13
CA PRO A 104 17.40 1.31 22.20
C PRO A 104 16.20 1.02 23.10
N LEU A 105 15.16 0.42 22.54
CA LEU A 105 14.12 -0.23 23.33
C LEU A 105 14.75 -1.47 24.00
N PRO A 106 14.53 -1.69 25.30
CA PRO A 106 15.13 -2.81 26.02
C PRO A 106 14.62 -4.12 25.41
N PHE A 107 15.58 -4.91 24.92
CA PHE A 107 15.37 -6.29 24.52
C PHE A 107 15.19 -7.14 25.78
N SER A 108 13.98 -7.15 26.33
CA SER A 108 13.56 -8.22 27.21
C SER A 108 12.07 -8.49 27.02
N SER A 109 11.81 -9.61 26.34
CA SER A 109 10.68 -10.49 26.63
C SER A 109 9.27 -9.99 26.34
N PHE A 110 8.88 -9.78 25.06
CA PHE A 110 7.47 -9.95 24.67
C PHE A 110 7.34 -10.45 23.22
N PRO A 111 6.48 -11.45 22.94
CA PRO A 111 6.24 -11.93 21.59
C PRO A 111 5.34 -10.94 20.85
N GLY A 112 5.68 -10.62 19.59
CA GLY A 112 4.76 -9.92 18.68
C GLY A 112 5.34 -8.64 18.07
N VAL A 113 6.26 -8.81 17.12
CA VAL A 113 6.94 -7.77 16.32
C VAL A 113 5.99 -6.86 15.52
N ILE A 114 4.68 -7.10 15.55
CA ILE A 114 3.66 -6.40 14.75
C ILE A 114 3.24 -5.05 15.37
N THR A 115 3.37 -4.87 16.68
CA THR A 115 2.82 -3.67 17.37
C THR A 115 3.69 -2.41 17.22
N VAL A 116 4.99 -2.56 17.01
CA VAL A 116 5.93 -1.41 17.01
C VAL A 116 5.79 -0.55 15.74
N ILE A 117 5.47 -1.15 14.59
CA ILE A 117 5.25 -0.40 13.35
C ILE A 117 3.94 0.40 13.41
N GLN A 118 2.91 -0.15 14.07
CA GLN A 118 1.61 0.52 14.25
C GLN A 118 1.71 1.77 15.12
N ALA A 119 2.55 1.75 16.17
CA ALA A 119 2.74 2.89 17.07
C ALA A 119 3.50 4.06 16.42
N ALA A 120 4.49 3.79 15.58
CA ALA A 120 5.28 4.83 14.92
C ALA A 120 4.47 5.64 13.88
N VAL A 121 3.49 5.01 13.23
CA VAL A 121 2.61 5.69 12.26
C VAL A 121 1.52 6.53 12.97
N SER A 122 1.11 6.15 14.18
CA SER A 122 0.14 6.93 14.96
C SER A 122 0.71 8.27 15.44
N VAL A 123 2.02 8.34 15.72
CA VAL A 123 2.69 9.56 16.19
C VAL A 123 2.84 10.61 15.08
N ARG A 124 2.96 10.22 13.80
CA ARG A 124 3.05 11.18 12.68
C ARG A 124 1.68 11.72 12.21
N ARG A 125 0.56 11.29 12.83
CA ARG A 125 -0.78 11.84 12.59
C ARG A 125 -1.16 13.02 13.51
N TYR A 126 -0.32 13.37 14.48
CA TYR A 126 -0.52 14.52 15.36
C TYR A 126 0.78 15.34 15.45
N SER A 127 1.10 16.07 14.38
CA SER A 127 1.93 17.27 14.47
C SER A 127 1.20 18.36 13.68
N PRO A 128 0.90 19.52 14.29
CA PRO A 128 0.18 20.61 13.65
C PRO A 128 0.94 21.21 12.46
#